data_AF-A0A183I741-F1
#
_entry.id   AF-A0A183I741-F1
#
_cell.length_a   1.000
_cell.length_b   1.000
_cell.length_c   1.000
_cell.angle_alpha   90.00
_cell.angle_beta   90.00
_cell.angle_gamma   90.00
#
_symmetry.space_group_name_H-M   'P 1'
#
loop_
_entity.id
_entity.type
_entity.pdbx_description
1 polymer ?
#
loop_
_entity_poly.entity_id
_entity_poly.type
_entity_poly.pdbx_seq_one_letter_code
_entity_poly.pdbx_strand_id
1 'polypeptide(L)'
;MKAGEYKPEKTANTRVEVYQDMKTTFFVLLAIYFPAVTGILTGANMSGDLKNAQKSIPSGTLGAQLTTSFIYFALALTFGAAIDGDVLRDKYGASMAGSMVVANLAWPSHWILLIGSFTSTFGAALQCLCSAPRLLQCIAQDEVVPELKSFRKLTKRNEPFHGLLITTLIAELAILLGAMDHIAAVVDFFFLMCYAFINVICAMHSIIKAPNWRPRYKYYHWSLALLGAFLCFFIMFTTHWDYAIVSCLLCFSLYKYTEYRGYFLFFIYFVI
;
A
#
# COMPACT_ATOMS: atom_id res chain seq x y z
N MET A 1 6.28 23.66 -3.68
CA MET A 1 7.56 24.38 -3.46
C MET A 1 8.65 23.66 -4.22
N LYS A 2 9.71 24.35 -4.65
CA LYS A 2 10.88 23.72 -5.27
C LYS A 2 11.81 23.17 -4.16
N ALA A 3 12.66 22.22 -4.52
CA ALA A 3 13.68 21.71 -3.60
C ALA A 3 14.63 22.85 -3.20
N GLY A 4 14.98 22.93 -1.92
CA GLY A 4 15.82 23.99 -1.35
C GLY A 4 15.08 25.30 -1.01
N GLU A 5 13.75 25.36 -1.11
CA GLU A 5 12.95 26.51 -0.66
C GLU A 5 12.45 26.30 0.79
N TYR A 6 12.43 27.36 1.60
CA TYR A 6 11.79 27.36 2.93
C TYR A 6 10.35 27.89 2.90
N LYS A 7 10.07 28.81 1.97
CA LYS A 7 8.73 29.32 1.63
C LYS A 7 8.61 29.41 0.11
N PRO A 8 7.40 29.41 -0.47
CA PRO A 8 7.22 29.53 -1.91
C PRO A 8 8.03 30.72 -2.46
N GLU A 9 8.86 30.45 -3.47
CA GLU A 9 9.74 31.43 -4.14
C GLU A 9 10.87 32.02 -3.28
N LYS A 10 11.16 31.44 -2.10
CA LYS A 10 12.27 31.85 -1.24
C LYS A 10 13.24 30.71 -1.00
N THR A 11 14.45 30.87 -1.53
CA THR A 11 15.57 29.92 -1.33
C THR A 11 16.03 29.92 0.12
N ALA A 12 16.23 28.74 0.69
CA ALA A 12 16.64 28.55 2.06
C ALA A 12 18.15 28.61 2.25
N ASN A 13 18.59 29.18 3.37
CA ASN A 13 19.93 28.96 3.88
C ASN A 13 20.00 27.61 4.60
N THR A 14 20.55 26.59 3.92
CA THR A 14 20.59 25.20 4.37
C THR A 14 21.28 24.94 5.72
N ARG A 15 21.99 25.93 6.28
CA ARG A 15 22.61 25.83 7.62
C ARG A 15 21.73 26.28 8.77
N VAL A 16 20.70 27.08 8.50
CA VAL A 16 19.91 27.77 9.54
C VAL A 16 18.41 27.59 9.34
N GLU A 17 17.96 27.47 8.10
CA GLU A 17 16.54 27.42 7.75
C GLU A 17 16.10 26.00 7.38
N VAL A 18 14.89 25.65 7.82
CA VAL A 18 14.20 24.44 7.39
C VAL A 18 13.84 24.58 5.91
N TYR A 19 14.21 23.60 5.10
CA TYR A 19 13.97 23.62 3.65
C TYR A 19 13.33 22.32 3.17
N GLN A 20 12.73 22.36 1.99
CA GLN A 20 12.17 21.19 1.35
C GLN A 20 13.26 20.38 0.64
N ASP A 21 13.44 19.12 1.04
CA ASP A 21 14.42 18.22 0.40
C ASP A 21 14.04 17.86 -1.04
N MET A 22 12.74 17.91 -1.34
CA MET A 22 12.18 17.51 -2.63
C MET A 22 11.17 18.53 -3.14
N LYS A 23 10.98 18.57 -4.47
CA LYS A 23 9.91 19.37 -5.07
C LYS A 23 8.55 18.76 -4.68
N THR A 24 7.72 19.55 -4.00
CA THR A 24 6.40 19.12 -3.53
C THR A 24 5.28 19.64 -4.43
N THR A 25 4.42 18.72 -4.87
CA THR A 25 3.15 18.98 -5.56
C THR A 25 2.02 18.21 -4.87
N PHE A 26 0.77 18.56 -5.13
CA PHE A 26 -0.38 17.86 -4.56
C PHE A 26 -0.35 16.35 -4.83
N PHE A 27 -0.06 15.95 -6.08
CA PHE A 27 0.00 14.54 -6.46
C PHE A 27 1.18 13.79 -5.84
N VAL A 28 2.33 14.44 -5.67
CA VAL A 28 3.48 13.83 -4.95
C VAL A 28 3.13 13.60 -3.47
N LEU A 29 2.47 14.56 -2.82
CA LEU A 29 2.01 14.38 -1.43
C LEU A 29 0.92 13.31 -1.32
N LEU A 30 0.01 13.24 -2.29
CA LEU A 30 -1.02 12.20 -2.37
C LEU A 30 -0.39 10.81 -2.48
N ALA A 31 0.66 10.67 -3.31
CA ALA A 31 1.41 9.43 -3.42
C ALA A 31 2.08 9.07 -2.10
N ILE A 32 2.86 9.96 -1.48
CA ILE A 32 3.51 9.70 -0.18
C ILE A 32 2.50 9.32 0.92
N TYR A 33 1.26 9.83 0.85
CA TYR A 33 0.19 9.50 1.79
C TYR A 33 -0.52 8.17 1.49
N PHE A 34 -0.52 7.71 0.23
CA PHE A 34 -1.26 6.53 -0.19
C PHE A 34 -0.92 5.25 0.58
N PRO A 35 0.35 4.93 0.95
CA PRO A 35 0.67 3.72 1.70
C PRO A 35 -0.10 3.64 3.02
N ALA A 36 -0.43 4.79 3.64
CA ALA A 36 -1.17 4.86 4.89
C ALA A 36 -2.60 4.32 4.79
N VAL A 37 -3.22 4.38 3.61
CA VAL A 37 -4.59 3.87 3.37
C VAL A 37 -4.61 2.48 2.71
N THR A 38 -3.44 1.86 2.52
CA THR A 38 -3.34 0.50 1.99
C THR A 38 -3.64 -0.56 3.06
N GLY A 39 -3.61 -1.85 2.68
CA GLY A 39 -3.81 -2.96 3.62
C GLY A 39 -5.25 -3.43 3.80
N ILE A 40 -6.20 -2.93 2.98
CA ILE A 40 -7.62 -3.33 3.04
C ILE A 40 -7.84 -4.83 2.78
N LEU A 41 -6.92 -5.48 2.07
CA LEU A 41 -6.97 -6.90 1.72
C LEU A 41 -6.41 -7.82 2.82
N THR A 42 -5.79 -7.28 3.87
CA THR A 42 -5.21 -8.07 4.96
C THR A 42 -6.27 -8.94 5.65
N GLY A 43 -7.50 -8.44 5.80
CA GLY A 43 -8.60 -9.22 6.37
C GLY A 43 -9.05 -10.38 5.47
N ALA A 44 -8.89 -10.26 4.15
CA ALA A 44 -9.21 -11.33 3.19
C ALA A 44 -8.13 -12.42 3.16
N ASN A 45 -6.87 -12.07 3.43
CA ASN A 45 -5.75 -13.02 3.48
C ASN A 45 -5.93 -14.10 4.57
N MET A 46 -6.76 -13.84 5.59
CA MET A 46 -7.07 -14.78 6.69
C MET A 46 -8.48 -15.38 6.57
N SER A 47 -9.07 -15.34 5.38
CA SER A 47 -10.45 -15.75 5.14
C SER A 47 -10.74 -17.21 5.51
N GLY A 48 -9.75 -18.11 5.36
CA GLY A 48 -9.86 -19.53 5.69
C GLY A 48 -10.03 -19.83 7.19
N ASP A 49 -9.58 -18.92 8.06
CA ASP A 49 -9.64 -19.09 9.52
C ASP A 49 -10.89 -18.42 10.15
N LEU A 50 -11.70 -17.74 9.33
CA LEU A 50 -12.89 -17.04 9.80
C LEU A 50 -14.09 -17.99 9.91
N LYS A 51 -14.75 -17.99 11.07
CA LYS A 51 -16.01 -18.72 11.29
C LYS A 51 -17.07 -18.43 10.20
N ASN A 52 -17.16 -17.19 9.73
CA ASN A 52 -18.10 -16.76 8.69
C ASN A 52 -17.47 -15.68 7.78
N ALA A 53 -16.58 -16.09 6.87
CA ALA A 53 -15.86 -15.18 5.97
C ALA A 53 -16.78 -14.22 5.18
N GLN A 54 -17.90 -14.71 4.63
CA GLN A 54 -18.82 -13.93 3.80
C GLN A 54 -19.43 -12.70 4.52
N LYS A 55 -19.60 -12.76 5.84
CA LYS A 55 -20.13 -11.64 6.64
C LYS A 55 -19.01 -10.83 7.29
N SER A 56 -17.98 -11.51 7.80
CA SER A 56 -16.91 -10.87 8.57
C SER A 56 -15.99 -10.01 7.69
N ILE A 57 -15.67 -10.43 6.47
CA ILE A 57 -14.76 -9.67 5.59
C ILE A 57 -15.37 -8.30 5.22
N PRO A 58 -16.60 -8.21 4.65
CA PRO A 58 -17.13 -6.90 4.26
C PRO A 58 -17.36 -5.97 5.46
N SER A 59 -17.87 -6.50 6.58
CA SER A 59 -18.13 -5.69 7.77
C SER A 59 -16.84 -5.23 8.45
N GLY A 60 -15.83 -6.10 8.50
CA GLY A 60 -14.53 -5.81 9.11
C GLY A 60 -13.75 -4.78 8.28
N THR A 61 -13.64 -4.98 6.97
CA THR A 61 -12.90 -4.08 6.08
C THR A 61 -13.55 -2.68 6.03
N LEU A 62 -14.87 -2.59 5.89
CA LEU A 62 -15.54 -1.28 5.86
C LEU A 62 -15.51 -0.58 7.22
N GLY A 63 -15.67 -1.32 8.32
CA GLY A 63 -15.55 -0.77 9.67
C GLY A 63 -14.15 -0.20 9.91
N ALA A 64 -13.11 -0.98 9.59
CA ALA A 64 -11.72 -0.54 9.70
C ALA A 64 -11.45 0.70 8.84
N GLN A 65 -11.89 0.70 7.58
CA GLN A 65 -11.68 1.83 6.67
C GLN A 65 -12.33 3.13 7.15
N LEU A 66 -13.56 3.04 7.68
CA LEU A 66 -14.26 4.21 8.21
C LEU A 66 -13.57 4.73 9.49
N THR A 67 -13.14 3.82 10.37
CA THR A 67 -12.42 4.19 11.60
C THR A 67 -11.07 4.85 11.29
N THR A 68 -10.26 4.29 10.41
CA THR A 68 -8.96 4.87 10.04
C THR A 68 -9.13 6.21 9.32
N SER A 69 -10.10 6.31 8.40
CA SER A 69 -10.42 7.58 7.72
C SER A 69 -10.81 8.66 8.72
N PHE A 70 -11.68 8.36 9.68
CA PHE A 70 -12.08 9.30 10.72
C PHE A 70 -10.88 9.77 11.55
N ILE A 71 -10.01 8.84 11.97
CA ILE A 71 -8.80 9.16 12.73
C ILE A 71 -7.86 10.06 11.89
N TYR A 72 -7.64 9.76 10.62
CA TYR A 72 -6.78 10.59 9.76
C TYR A 72 -7.33 11.99 9.56
N PHE A 73 -8.63 12.16 9.33
CA PHE A 73 -9.24 13.50 9.23
C PHE A 73 -9.16 14.26 10.55
N ALA A 74 -9.44 13.60 11.68
CA ALA A 74 -9.35 14.22 13.00
C ALA A 74 -7.92 14.68 13.31
N LEU A 75 -6.91 13.86 13.01
CA LEU A 75 -5.50 14.22 13.18
C LEU A 75 -5.08 15.36 12.27
N ALA A 76 -5.50 15.36 11.00
CA ALA A 76 -5.19 16.44 10.06
C ALA A 76 -5.74 17.80 10.56
N LEU A 77 -6.99 17.83 11.04
CA LEU A 77 -7.60 19.03 11.62
C LEU A 77 -6.90 19.45 12.91
N THR A 78 -6.58 18.49 13.79
CA THR A 78 -5.91 18.77 15.06
C THR A 78 -4.50 19.33 14.84
N PHE A 79 -3.70 18.73 13.97
CA PHE A 79 -2.36 19.23 13.65
C PHE A 79 -2.40 20.61 12.99
N GLY A 80 -3.35 20.84 12.07
CA GLY A 80 -3.52 22.15 11.44
C GLY A 80 -3.97 23.25 12.39
N ALA A 81 -4.67 22.91 13.48
CA ALA A 81 -5.13 23.87 14.49
C ALA A 81 -4.12 24.09 15.63
N ALA A 82 -3.28 23.09 15.95
CA ALA A 82 -2.42 23.10 17.13
C ALA A 82 -0.94 23.39 16.84
N ILE A 83 -0.47 23.20 15.60
CA ILE A 83 0.95 23.29 15.25
C ILE A 83 1.17 24.44 14.26
N ASP A 84 2.16 25.29 14.54
CA ASP A 84 2.57 26.35 13.63
C ASP A 84 3.01 25.78 12.27
N GLY A 85 2.54 26.39 11.18
CA GLY A 85 2.77 25.88 9.83
C GLY A 85 4.25 25.82 9.41
N ASP A 86 5.11 26.62 10.03
CA ASP A 86 6.55 26.58 9.78
C ASP A 86 7.20 25.37 10.49
N VAL A 87 6.73 24.99 11.69
CA VAL A 87 7.16 23.77 12.41
C VAL A 87 6.65 22.52 11.72
N LEU A 88 5.41 22.55 11.19
CA LEU A 88 4.82 21.41 10.48
C LEU A 88 5.54 21.07 9.17
N ARG A 89 6.24 22.04 8.57
CA ARG A 89 7.07 21.84 7.35
C ARG A 89 8.45 21.28 7.66
N ASP A 90 8.84 21.20 8.93
CA ASP A 90 10.12 20.67 9.38
C ASP A 90 10.05 19.15 9.54
N LYS A 91 10.30 18.44 8.44
CA LYS A 91 10.25 16.98 8.37
C LYS A 91 11.15 16.30 9.41
N TYR A 92 12.34 16.84 9.64
CA TYR A 92 13.34 16.24 10.54
C TYR A 92 13.31 16.81 11.96
N GLY A 93 12.45 17.81 12.23
CA GLY A 93 12.39 18.47 13.52
C GLY A 93 13.69 19.19 13.88
N ALA A 94 14.43 19.71 12.89
CA ALA A 94 15.68 20.44 13.11
C ALA A 94 15.48 21.65 14.05
N SER A 95 14.33 22.31 13.95
CA SER A 95 13.89 23.42 14.80
C SER A 95 13.62 23.00 16.25
N MET A 96 13.48 21.69 16.51
CA MET A 96 13.18 21.10 17.81
C MET A 96 14.26 20.09 18.24
N ALA A 97 15.52 20.38 17.92
CA ALA A 97 16.68 19.55 18.27
C ALA A 97 16.58 18.09 17.79
N GLY A 98 15.92 17.85 16.65
CA GLY A 98 15.72 16.52 16.08
C GLY A 98 14.58 15.70 16.70
N SER A 99 13.72 16.33 17.50
CA SER A 99 12.52 15.67 18.03
C SER A 99 11.44 15.56 16.95
N MET A 100 10.66 14.46 16.98
CA MET A 100 9.52 14.27 16.10
C MET A 100 8.41 15.28 16.44
N VAL A 101 7.98 16.07 15.45
CA VAL A 101 6.97 17.14 15.63
C VAL A 101 5.71 16.63 16.33
N VAL A 102 5.21 15.47 15.89
CA VAL A 102 4.00 14.85 16.45
C VAL A 102 4.23 14.34 17.87
N ALA A 103 5.45 13.89 18.21
CA ALA A 103 5.78 13.39 19.55
C ALA A 103 5.66 14.48 20.62
N ASN A 104 6.00 15.73 20.28
CA ASN A 104 5.90 16.85 21.21
C ASN A 104 4.45 17.23 21.56
N LEU A 105 3.48 16.84 20.73
CA LEU A 105 2.06 17.05 21.03
C LEU A 105 1.48 15.95 21.94
N ALA A 106 2.19 14.83 22.13
CA ALA A 106 1.68 13.75 22.97
C ALA A 106 1.71 14.08 24.45
N TRP A 107 0.58 13.81 25.10
CA TRP A 107 0.41 13.78 26.54
C TRP A 107 0.22 12.33 27.01
N PRO A 108 0.80 11.90 28.16
CA PRO A 108 1.59 12.66 29.13
C PRO A 108 3.08 12.85 28.79
N SER A 109 3.64 12.10 27.85
CA SER A 109 5.05 12.23 27.49
C SER A 109 5.29 11.87 26.02
N HIS A 110 6.23 12.57 25.38
CA HIS A 110 6.67 12.33 24.00
C HIS A 110 7.18 10.91 23.73
N TRP A 111 7.69 10.22 24.75
CA TRP A 111 8.19 8.85 24.67
C TRP A 111 7.10 7.83 24.33
N ILE A 112 5.85 8.13 24.66
CA ILE A 112 4.71 7.25 24.36
C ILE A 112 4.54 7.13 22.85
N LEU A 113 4.65 8.25 22.13
CA LEU A 113 4.58 8.22 20.67
C LEU A 113 5.82 7.58 20.05
N LEU A 114 7.02 7.81 20.59
CA LEU A 114 8.24 7.19 20.07
C LEU A 114 8.23 5.66 20.24
N ILE A 115 7.91 5.15 21.43
CA ILE A 115 7.83 3.70 21.70
C ILE A 115 6.65 3.08 20.94
N GLY A 116 5.51 3.77 20.93
CA GLY A 116 4.29 3.32 20.24
C GLY A 116 4.48 3.21 18.73
N SER A 117 5.05 4.24 18.10
CA SER A 117 5.35 4.21 16.65
C SER A 117 6.38 3.14 16.32
N PHE A 118 7.47 3.02 17.09
CA PHE A 118 8.48 1.97 16.88
C PHE A 118 7.87 0.56 16.97
N THR A 119 7.11 0.28 18.02
CA THR A 119 6.49 -1.04 18.23
C THR A 119 5.43 -1.33 17.16
N SER A 120 4.67 -0.30 16.74
CA SER A 120 3.68 -0.41 15.66
C SER A 120 4.34 -0.73 14.32
N THR A 121 5.38 0.01 13.93
CA THR A 121 6.12 -0.22 12.68
C THR A 121 6.80 -1.59 12.69
N PHE A 122 7.37 -2.01 13.81
CA PHE A 122 7.95 -3.35 13.95
C PHE A 122 6.90 -4.46 13.77
N GLY A 123 5.72 -4.30 14.37
CA GLY A 123 4.60 -5.22 14.20
C GLY A 123 4.12 -5.31 12.74
N ALA A 124 3.99 -4.17 12.07
CA ALA A 124 3.61 -4.11 10.65
C ALA A 124 4.68 -4.78 9.76
N ALA A 125 5.97 -4.54 10.02
CA ALA A 125 7.06 -5.17 9.30
C ALA A 125 7.05 -6.70 9.46
N LEU A 126 6.84 -7.21 10.69
CA LEU A 126 6.70 -8.64 10.95
C LEU A 126 5.50 -9.25 10.23
N GLN A 127 4.36 -8.55 10.21
CA GLN A 127 3.17 -9.00 9.48
C GLN A 127 3.45 -9.12 7.97
N CYS A 128 4.11 -8.13 7.36
CA CYS A 128 4.48 -8.18 5.95
C CYS A 128 5.50 -9.28 5.65
N LEU A 129 6.52 -9.44 6.51
CA LEU A 129 7.55 -10.47 6.38
C LEU A 129 6.96 -11.88 6.47
N CYS A 130 5.92 -12.07 7.30
CA CYS A 130 5.22 -13.34 7.39
C CYS A 130 4.23 -13.55 6.25
N SER A 131 3.43 -12.55 5.87
CA SER A 131 2.34 -12.71 4.90
C SER A 131 2.81 -12.86 3.46
N ALA A 132 3.82 -12.11 3.01
CA ALA A 132 4.29 -12.14 1.62
C ALA A 132 4.79 -13.55 1.17
N PRO A 133 5.61 -14.27 1.96
CA PRO A 133 6.00 -15.64 1.62
C PRO A 133 4.84 -16.63 1.50
N ARG A 134 3.75 -16.44 2.27
CA ARG A 134 2.58 -17.33 2.20
C ARG A 134 1.77 -17.04 0.94
N LEU A 135 1.58 -15.77 0.59
CA LEU A 135 0.94 -15.41 -0.68
C LEU A 135 1.70 -15.99 -1.88
N LEU A 136 3.03 -15.85 -1.89
CA LEU A 136 3.88 -16.43 -2.93
C LEU A 136 3.78 -17.97 -2.96
N GLN A 137 3.69 -18.60 -1.80
CA GLN A 137 3.57 -20.05 -1.68
C GLN A 137 2.22 -20.56 -2.17
N CYS A 138 1.10 -19.87 -1.89
CA CYS A 138 -0.22 -20.19 -2.44
C CYS A 138 -0.21 -20.13 -3.97
N ILE A 139 0.35 -19.05 -4.55
CA ILE A 139 0.49 -18.90 -6.01
C ILE A 139 1.32 -20.05 -6.62
N ALA A 140 2.37 -20.48 -5.92
CA ALA A 140 3.20 -21.61 -6.35
C ALA A 140 2.52 -22.97 -6.20
N GLN A 141 1.58 -23.13 -5.26
CA GLN A 141 0.76 -24.33 -5.10
C GLN A 141 -0.25 -24.49 -6.23
N ASP A 142 -0.79 -23.39 -6.74
CA ASP A 142 -1.78 -23.36 -7.82
C ASP A 142 -1.18 -23.66 -9.21
N GLU A 143 0.15 -23.78 -9.29
CA GLU A 143 0.91 -24.09 -10.52
C GLU A 143 0.63 -23.15 -11.70
N VAL A 144 0.13 -21.93 -11.44
CA VAL A 144 -0.17 -20.90 -12.45
C VAL A 144 1.10 -20.43 -13.17
N VAL A 145 2.23 -20.42 -12.46
CA VAL A 145 3.56 -20.05 -12.99
C VAL A 145 4.56 -21.18 -12.69
N PRO A 146 4.90 -22.03 -13.67
CA PRO A 146 5.75 -23.22 -13.47
C PRO A 146 7.15 -22.91 -12.90
N GLU A 147 7.68 -21.72 -13.16
CA GLU A 147 8.97 -21.25 -12.68
C GLU A 147 8.97 -21.04 -11.15
N LEU A 148 7.79 -20.79 -10.56
CA LEU A 148 7.64 -20.59 -9.12
C LEU A 148 7.51 -21.91 -8.34
N LYS A 149 7.60 -23.08 -8.99
CA LYS A 149 7.45 -24.41 -8.34
C LYS A 149 8.38 -24.61 -7.14
N SER A 150 9.56 -23.99 -7.13
CA SER A 150 10.51 -24.05 -6.01
C SER A 150 9.93 -23.48 -4.71
N PHE A 151 9.04 -22.48 -4.78
CA PHE A 151 8.43 -21.80 -3.63
C PHE A 151 7.28 -22.58 -2.99
N ARG A 152 6.80 -23.66 -3.63
CA ARG A 152 5.77 -24.55 -3.08
C ARG A 152 6.24 -25.32 -1.86
N LYS A 153 7.56 -25.58 -1.75
CA LYS A 153 8.14 -26.43 -0.70
C LYS A 153 8.01 -25.80 0.68
N LEU A 154 7.31 -26.50 1.57
CA LEU A 154 7.19 -26.15 2.98
C LEU A 154 8.20 -26.92 3.83
N THR A 155 8.67 -26.28 4.89
CA THR A 155 9.46 -26.93 5.95
C THR A 155 8.58 -27.86 6.79
N LYS A 156 9.18 -28.75 7.61
CA LYS A 156 8.47 -29.62 8.58
C LYS A 156 7.49 -28.89 9.52
N ARG A 157 7.65 -27.57 9.70
CA ARG A 157 6.80 -26.69 10.51
C ARG A 157 5.71 -25.95 9.70
N ASN A 158 5.46 -26.32 8.44
CA ASN A 158 4.56 -25.62 7.51
C ASN A 158 4.99 -24.17 7.18
N GLU A 159 6.30 -23.94 7.11
CA GLU A 159 6.88 -22.62 6.86
C GLU A 159 7.47 -22.51 5.44
N PRO A 160 7.10 -21.50 4.62
CA PRO A 160 7.61 -21.30 3.26
C PRO A 160 9.02 -20.66 3.25
N PHE A 161 10.04 -21.45 3.61
CA PHE A 161 11.41 -20.95 3.83
C PHE A 161 12.04 -20.27 2.60
N HIS A 162 11.86 -20.83 1.40
CA HIS A 162 12.39 -20.23 0.16
C HIS A 162 11.72 -18.89 -0.16
N GLY A 163 10.40 -18.79 0.10
CA GLY A 163 9.68 -17.53 -0.05
C GLY A 163 10.15 -16.49 0.96
N LEU A 164 10.37 -16.90 2.22
CA LEU A 164 10.91 -16.02 3.26
C LEU A 164 12.30 -15.48 2.87
N LEU A 165 13.19 -16.33 2.36
CA LEU A 165 14.53 -15.92 1.96
C LEU A 165 14.50 -14.84 0.86
N ILE A 166 13.65 -15.01 -0.16
CA ILE A 166 13.51 -14.01 -1.23
C ILE A 166 12.89 -12.72 -0.72
N THR A 167 11.83 -12.79 0.10
CA THR A 167 11.20 -11.60 0.68
C THR A 167 12.22 -10.81 1.51
N THR A 168 13.03 -11.49 2.33
CA THR A 168 14.09 -10.83 3.11
C THR A 168 15.16 -10.22 2.20
N LEU A 169 15.59 -10.90 1.15
CA LEU A 169 16.59 -10.38 0.21
C LEU A 169 16.07 -9.13 -0.53
N ILE A 170 14.82 -9.13 -0.99
CA ILE A 170 14.20 -7.97 -1.64
C ILE A 170 14.05 -6.82 -0.64
N ALA A 171 13.62 -7.10 0.59
CA ALA A 171 13.52 -6.08 1.64
C ALA A 171 14.87 -5.45 1.98
N GLU A 172 15.93 -6.26 2.09
CA GLU A 172 17.29 -5.78 2.34
C GLU A 172 17.79 -4.87 1.21
N LEU A 173 17.58 -5.26 -0.05
CA LEU A 173 17.91 -4.42 -1.21
C LEU A 173 17.16 -3.08 -1.17
N ALA A 174 15.89 -3.08 -0.76
CA ALA A 174 15.12 -1.86 -0.60
C ALA A 174 15.66 -0.97 0.54
N ILE A 175 16.06 -1.56 1.67
CA ILE A 175 16.66 -0.82 2.79
C ILE A 175 17.98 -0.15 2.38
N LEU A 176 18.82 -0.83 1.60
CA LEU A 176 20.10 -0.30 1.13
C LEU A 176 19.97 0.94 0.24
N LEU A 177 18.82 1.16 -0.42
CA LEU A 177 18.56 2.37 -1.21
C LEU A 177 18.41 3.63 -0.34
N GLY A 178 18.11 3.49 0.96
CA GLY A 178 18.16 4.58 1.94
C GLY A 178 17.14 5.73 1.77
N ALA A 179 16.34 5.74 0.71
CA ALA A 179 15.41 6.82 0.39
C ALA A 179 13.94 6.42 0.57
N MET A 180 13.42 6.56 1.79
CA MET A 180 12.06 6.15 2.14
C MET A 180 10.98 6.76 1.25
N ASP A 181 11.10 8.04 0.90
CA ASP A 181 10.08 8.74 0.09
C ASP A 181 9.97 8.13 -1.33
N HIS A 182 11.09 7.71 -1.91
CA HIS A 182 11.10 7.04 -3.22
C HIS A 182 10.58 5.61 -3.13
N ILE A 183 10.93 4.88 -2.07
CA ILE A 183 10.45 3.50 -1.85
C ILE A 183 8.93 3.48 -1.67
N ALA A 184 8.39 4.39 -0.85
CA ALA A 184 6.96 4.54 -0.63
C ALA A 184 6.21 4.73 -1.96
N ALA A 185 6.67 5.69 -2.78
CA ALA A 185 6.09 5.95 -4.08
C ALA A 185 6.09 4.69 -4.98
N VAL A 186 7.18 3.93 -5.04
CA VAL A 186 7.25 2.68 -5.84
C VAL A 186 6.27 1.62 -5.34
N VAL A 187 6.16 1.44 -4.02
CA VAL A 187 5.23 0.49 -3.40
C VAL A 187 3.78 0.86 -3.72
N ASP A 188 3.44 2.14 -3.77
CA ASP A 188 2.11 2.61 -4.13
C ASP A 188 1.69 2.22 -5.54
N PHE A 189 2.61 2.24 -6.51
CA PHE A 189 2.31 1.78 -7.87
C PHE A 189 1.87 0.31 -7.86
N PHE A 190 2.52 -0.56 -7.08
CA PHE A 190 2.12 -1.96 -6.98
C PHE A 190 0.74 -2.14 -6.32
N PHE A 191 0.45 -1.38 -5.26
CA PHE A 191 -0.87 -1.42 -4.60
C PHE A 191 -1.99 -0.84 -5.48
N LEU A 192 -1.77 0.30 -6.11
CA LEU A 192 -2.72 0.93 -7.04
C LEU A 192 -3.03 0.02 -8.22
N MET A 193 -2.02 -0.65 -8.79
CA MET A 193 -2.23 -1.63 -9.86
C MET A 193 -3.08 -2.80 -9.38
N CYS A 194 -2.79 -3.35 -8.20
CA CYS A 194 -3.58 -4.44 -7.61
C CYS A 194 -5.06 -4.04 -7.44
N TYR A 195 -5.32 -2.87 -6.84
CA TYR A 195 -6.67 -2.35 -6.65
C TYR A 195 -7.36 -2.02 -7.97
N ALA A 196 -6.64 -1.50 -8.97
CA ALA A 196 -7.18 -1.26 -10.30
C ALA A 196 -7.65 -2.56 -10.94
N PHE A 197 -6.83 -3.61 -10.93
CA PHE A 197 -7.20 -4.89 -11.54
C PHE A 197 -8.35 -5.58 -10.83
N ILE A 198 -8.36 -5.61 -9.49
CA ILE A 198 -9.50 -6.17 -8.73
C ILE A 198 -10.80 -5.49 -9.16
N ASN A 199 -10.80 -4.16 -9.25
CA ASN A 199 -11.95 -3.39 -9.69
C ASN A 199 -12.34 -3.64 -11.16
N VAL A 200 -11.37 -3.67 -12.07
CA VAL A 200 -11.60 -3.98 -13.49
C VAL A 200 -12.21 -5.37 -13.66
N ILE A 201 -11.64 -6.39 -13.01
CA ILE A 201 -12.11 -7.78 -13.07
C ILE A 201 -13.54 -7.87 -12.53
N CYS A 202 -13.82 -7.26 -11.39
CA CYS A 202 -15.17 -7.22 -10.80
C CYS A 202 -16.18 -6.56 -11.75
N ALA A 203 -15.82 -5.44 -12.39
CA ALA A 203 -16.68 -4.76 -13.35
C ALA A 203 -16.91 -5.62 -14.61
N MET A 204 -15.84 -6.17 -15.19
CA MET A 204 -15.91 -7.03 -16.38
C MET A 204 -16.78 -8.25 -16.15
N HIS A 205 -16.63 -8.95 -15.03
CA HIS A 205 -17.43 -10.14 -14.70
C HIS A 205 -18.91 -9.82 -14.55
N SER A 206 -19.24 -8.67 -13.98
CA SER A 206 -20.61 -8.18 -13.87
C SER A 206 -21.22 -7.81 -15.22
N ILE A 207 -20.44 -7.17 -16.10
CA ILE A 207 -20.91 -6.74 -17.43
C ILE A 207 -21.09 -7.95 -18.36
N ILE A 208 -20.12 -8.86 -18.37
CA ILE A 208 -20.12 -10.07 -19.22
C ILE A 208 -21.11 -11.13 -18.70
N LYS A 209 -21.62 -10.97 -17.47
CA LYS A 209 -22.50 -11.93 -16.78
C LYS A 209 -21.87 -13.33 -16.75
N ALA A 210 -20.63 -13.40 -16.26
CA ALA A 210 -19.91 -14.66 -16.15
C ALA A 210 -20.76 -15.70 -15.38
N PRO A 211 -20.82 -16.98 -15.81
CA PRO A 211 -21.81 -17.96 -15.31
C PRO A 211 -21.83 -18.13 -13.79
N ASN A 212 -20.66 -18.03 -13.15
CA ASN A 212 -20.47 -18.25 -11.71
C ASN A 212 -20.32 -16.96 -10.91
N TRP A 213 -20.50 -15.79 -11.53
CA TRP A 213 -20.43 -14.49 -10.86
C TRP A 213 -21.79 -14.05 -10.33
N ARG A 214 -21.97 -14.11 -9.00
CA ARG A 214 -23.21 -13.70 -8.31
C ARG A 214 -22.88 -12.94 -7.01
N PRO A 215 -22.50 -11.65 -7.09
CA PRO A 215 -22.14 -10.86 -5.91
C PRO A 215 -23.35 -10.74 -4.98
N ARG A 216 -23.22 -11.25 -3.75
CA ARG A 216 -24.31 -11.28 -2.76
C ARG A 216 -24.36 -10.03 -1.88
N TYR A 217 -23.37 -9.15 -1.98
CA TYR A 217 -23.26 -7.96 -1.15
C TYR A 217 -24.21 -6.85 -1.63
N LYS A 218 -25.02 -6.31 -0.70
CA LYS A 218 -26.15 -5.42 -1.00
C LYS A 218 -25.76 -4.12 -1.73
N TYR A 219 -24.60 -3.54 -1.44
CA TYR A 219 -24.18 -2.24 -1.98
C TYR A 219 -23.19 -2.36 -3.14
N TYR A 220 -23.02 -3.55 -3.70
CA TYR A 220 -22.16 -3.76 -4.85
C TYR A 220 -22.87 -3.31 -6.15
N HIS A 221 -22.18 -2.51 -6.96
CA HIS A 221 -22.58 -2.18 -8.33
C HIS A 221 -21.36 -2.07 -9.24
N TRP A 222 -21.47 -2.52 -10.49
CA TRP A 222 -20.34 -2.55 -11.44
C TRP A 222 -19.78 -1.15 -11.75
N SER A 223 -20.61 -0.12 -11.73
CA SER A 223 -20.15 1.26 -11.96
C SER A 223 -19.24 1.77 -10.84
N LEU A 224 -19.45 1.34 -9.60
CA LEU A 224 -18.60 1.69 -8.47
C LEU A 224 -17.21 1.06 -8.62
N ALA A 225 -17.15 -0.17 -9.12
CA ALA A 225 -15.89 -0.84 -9.44
C ALA A 225 -15.17 -0.12 -10.60
N LEU A 226 -15.85 0.26 -11.68
CA LEU A 226 -15.24 1.05 -12.75
C LEU A 226 -14.72 2.41 -12.28
N LEU A 227 -15.47 3.09 -11.41
CA LEU A 227 -15.03 4.34 -10.81
C LEU A 227 -13.76 4.13 -9.99
N GLY A 228 -13.70 3.07 -9.17
CA GLY A 228 -12.52 2.70 -8.40
C GLY A 228 -11.30 2.44 -9.29
N ALA A 229 -11.47 1.67 -10.37
CA ALA A 229 -10.42 1.42 -11.34
C ALA A 229 -9.92 2.70 -12.01
N PHE A 230 -10.84 3.56 -12.46
CA PHE A 230 -10.51 4.86 -13.05
C PHE A 230 -9.71 5.73 -12.09
N LEU A 231 -10.13 5.84 -10.82
CA LEU A 231 -9.43 6.63 -9.81
C LEU A 231 -8.03 6.06 -9.52
N CYS A 232 -7.86 4.74 -9.50
CA CYS A 232 -6.55 4.13 -9.33
C CYS A 232 -5.60 4.49 -10.48
N PHE A 233 -6.04 4.35 -11.73
CA PHE A 233 -5.25 4.75 -12.90
C PHE A 233 -4.98 6.26 -12.93
N PHE A 234 -5.96 7.08 -12.58
CA PHE A 234 -5.81 8.53 -12.53
C PHE A 234 -4.70 8.95 -11.55
N ILE A 235 -4.71 8.42 -10.32
CA ILE A 235 -3.66 8.71 -9.32
C ILE A 235 -2.30 8.23 -9.83
N MET A 236 -2.24 7.05 -10.44
CA MET A 236 -1.02 6.48 -10.95
C MET A 236 -0.36 7.35 -12.06
N PHE A 237 -1.12 7.73 -13.08
CA PHE A 237 -0.62 8.55 -14.19
C PHE A 237 -0.32 10.01 -13.79
N THR A 238 -1.04 10.57 -12.81
CA THR A 238 -0.80 11.94 -12.34
C THR A 238 0.41 12.06 -11.42
N THR A 239 0.81 10.96 -10.78
CA THR A 239 1.99 10.93 -9.90
C THR A 239 3.28 10.78 -10.70
N HIS A 240 3.47 9.64 -11.38
CA HIS A 240 4.63 9.35 -12.23
C HIS A 240 4.18 8.51 -13.42
N TRP A 241 4.02 9.15 -14.58
CA TRP A 241 3.56 8.52 -15.82
C TRP A 241 4.53 7.44 -16.32
N ASP A 242 5.82 7.61 -16.09
CA ASP A 242 6.90 6.68 -16.43
C ASP A 242 6.79 5.37 -15.63
N TYR A 243 6.67 5.45 -14.31
CA TYR A 243 6.46 4.26 -13.48
C TYR A 243 5.11 3.59 -13.77
N ALA A 244 4.06 4.37 -14.01
CA ALA A 244 2.75 3.86 -14.40
C ALA A 244 2.81 2.99 -15.67
N ILE A 245 3.51 3.45 -16.72
CA ILE A 245 3.65 2.71 -17.97
C ILE A 245 4.43 1.42 -17.75
N VAL A 246 5.55 1.47 -17.02
CA VAL A 246 6.37 0.28 -16.73
C VAL A 246 5.56 -0.76 -15.96
N SER A 247 4.81 -0.36 -14.93
CA SER A 247 3.96 -1.27 -14.15
C SER A 247 2.83 -1.86 -14.98
N CYS A 248 2.19 -1.08 -15.85
CA CYS A 248 1.16 -1.56 -16.77
C CYS A 248 1.72 -2.57 -17.77
N LEU A 249 2.89 -2.29 -18.37
CA LEU A 249 3.55 -3.19 -19.33
C LEU A 249 3.98 -4.50 -18.67
N LEU A 250 4.54 -4.43 -17.46
CA LEU A 250 4.93 -5.61 -16.68
C LEU A 250 3.72 -6.47 -16.39
N CYS A 251 2.61 -5.87 -15.94
CA CYS A 251 1.39 -6.64 -15.65
C CYS A 251 0.74 -7.22 -16.91
N PHE A 252 0.69 -6.45 -18.00
CA PHE A 252 0.19 -6.95 -19.29
C PHE A 252 1.02 -8.13 -19.80
N SER A 253 2.35 -8.07 -19.63
CA SER A 253 3.26 -9.16 -20.00
C SER A 253 3.01 -10.41 -19.16
N LEU A 254 2.84 -10.26 -17.84
CA LEU A 254 2.47 -11.37 -16.96
C LEU A 254 1.12 -11.97 -17.32
N TYR A 255 0.12 -11.14 -17.61
CA TYR A 255 -1.20 -11.58 -18.06
C TYR A 255 -1.13 -12.37 -19.38
N LYS A 256 -0.39 -11.87 -20.38
CA LYS A 256 -0.19 -12.57 -21.65
C LYS A 256 0.58 -13.87 -21.48
N TYR A 257 1.56 -13.90 -20.58
CA TYR A 257 2.29 -15.11 -20.24
C TYR A 257 1.38 -16.19 -19.63
N THR A 258 0.52 -15.83 -18.68
CA THR A 258 -0.41 -16.78 -18.05
C THR A 258 -1.51 -17.24 -19.03
N GLU A 259 -1.99 -16.35 -19.90
CA GLU A 259 -2.93 -16.67 -20.98
C GLU A 259 -2.33 -17.68 -21.97
N TYR A 260 -1.11 -17.43 -22.46
CA TYR A 260 -0.42 -18.29 -23.42
C TYR A 260 -0.21 -19.72 -22.89
N ARG A 261 0.00 -19.86 -21.57
CA ARG A 261 0.19 -21.17 -20.92
C ARG A 261 -1.12 -21.93 -20.66
N GLY A 262 -2.27 -21.36 -21.00
CA GLY A 262 -3.58 -22.02 -20.89
C GLY A 262 -4.21 -21.97 -19.49
N TYR A 263 -3.63 -21.22 -18.54
CA TYR A 263 -4.16 -21.04 -17.19
C TYR A 263 -5.18 -19.89 -17.10
N PHE A 264 -5.72 -19.42 -18.23
CA PHE A 264 -6.70 -18.33 -18.33
C PHE A 264 -7.94 -18.56 -17.43
N LEU A 265 -8.37 -19.81 -17.26
CA LEU A 265 -9.51 -20.14 -16.39
C LEU A 265 -9.19 -19.96 -14.88
N PHE A 266 -7.92 -19.91 -14.50
CA PHE A 266 -7.47 -19.85 -13.10
C PHE A 266 -7.25 -18.40 -12.63
N PHE A 267 -6.68 -17.54 -13.48
CA PHE A 267 -6.40 -16.13 -13.13
C PHE A 267 -7.68 -15.30 -12.95
N ILE A 268 -8.74 -15.62 -13.70
CA ILE A 268 -10.08 -15.03 -13.62
C ILE A 268 -10.84 -15.47 -12.36
N TYR A 269 -10.47 -16.62 -11.78
CA TYR A 269 -11.13 -17.19 -10.61
C TYR A 269 -10.46 -16.85 -9.27
N PHE A 270 -9.16 -16.51 -9.29
CA PHE A 270 -8.33 -16.51 -8.08
C PHE A 270 -7.73 -15.14 -7.70
N VAL A 271 -8.03 -14.07 -8.44
CA VAL A 271 -7.68 -12.69 -8.02
C VAL A 271 -8.68 -12.14 -6.97
N ILE A 272 -9.44 -13.01 -6.30
CA ILE A 272 -10.34 -12.67 -5.17
C ILE A 272 -10.15 -13.68 -4.05
#